data_AF-A0A356Q219-F1
#
_entry.id   AF-A0A356Q219-F1
#
_cell.length_a   1.000
_cell.length_b   1.000
_cell.length_c   1.000
_cell.angle_alpha   90.00
_cell.angle_beta   90.00
_cell.angle_gamma   90.00
#
_symmetry.space_group_name_H-M   'P 1'
#
loop_
_entity.id
_entity.type
_entity.pdbx_description
1 polymer ?
#
loop_
_entity_poly.entity_id
_entity_poly.type
_entity_poly.pdbx_seq_one_letter_code
_entity_poly.pdbx_strand_id
1 'polypeptide(L)' 'YTAKGNLIAVISNGTAVLGLGDIGAAASKPVMEGKAVLFKKFADIDGLDLEVDTNDTDRFVDTVALL' A
#
# COMPACT_ATOMS: atom_id res chain seq x y z
N TYR A 1 -22.96 -3.00 -5.74
CA TYR A 1 -22.95 -4.42 -5.34
C TYR A 1 -21.54 -5.04 -5.40
N THR A 2 -20.46 -4.27 -5.17
CA THR A 2 -19.08 -4.78 -5.18
C THR A 2 -18.42 -4.48 -3.83
N ALA A 3 -17.22 -5.03 -3.58
CA ALA A 3 -16.44 -4.76 -2.38
C ALA A 3 -15.93 -3.30 -2.27
N LYS A 4 -16.13 -2.46 -3.29
CA LYS A 4 -15.63 -1.07 -3.35
C LYS A 4 -16.04 -0.21 -2.15
N GLY A 5 -17.16 -0.51 -1.49
CA GLY A 5 -17.61 0.22 -0.30
C GLY A 5 -16.80 -0.05 0.97
N ASN A 6 -16.02 -1.14 1.03
CA ASN A 6 -15.25 -1.56 2.20
C ASN A 6 -13.77 -1.87 1.91
N LEU A 7 -13.37 -1.84 0.63
CA LEU A 7 -12.01 -2.16 0.19
C LEU A 7 -11.15 -0.91 0.13
N ILE A 8 -9.96 -0.96 0.72
CA ILE A 8 -8.91 0.06 0.59
C ILE A 8 -7.63 -0.53 -0.01
N ALA A 9 -6.81 0.33 -0.61
CA ALA A 9 -5.46 0.01 -1.03
C ALA A 9 -4.43 0.67 -0.10
N VAL A 10 -3.47 -0.11 0.40
CA VAL A 10 -2.31 0.35 1.14
C VAL A 10 -1.14 0.42 0.16
N ILE A 11 -0.83 1.62 -0.33
CA ILE A 11 0.11 1.81 -1.44
C ILE A 11 1.42 2.41 -0.94
N SER A 12 2.55 1.87 -1.39
CA SER A 12 3.90 2.34 -1.03
C SER A 12 4.89 2.06 -2.15
N ASN A 13 5.93 2.90 -2.30
CA ASN A 13 7.10 2.59 -3.13
C ASN A 13 8.32 2.13 -2.32
N GLY A 14 8.20 2.04 -0.99
CA GLY A 14 9.23 1.51 -0.10
C GLY A 14 10.40 2.46 0.18
N THR A 15 10.30 3.74 -0.21
CA THR A 15 11.37 4.74 -0.02
C THR A 15 11.53 5.24 1.42
N ALA A 16 10.53 5.03 2.28
CA ALA A 16 10.54 5.45 3.68
C ALA A 16 9.81 4.45 4.58
N VAL A 17 10.41 3.28 4.81
CA VAL A 17 9.79 2.20 5.59
C VAL A 17 10.27 2.26 7.04
N LEU A 18 9.37 2.68 7.94
CA LEU A 18 9.63 2.73 9.39
C LEU A 18 10.93 3.50 9.69
N GLY A 19 11.86 2.91 10.46
CA GLY A 19 13.21 3.44 10.70
C GLY A 19 14.27 2.88 9.76
N LEU A 20 13.88 2.12 8.73
CA LEU A 20 14.80 1.45 7.81
C LEU A 20 15.17 2.31 6.59
N GLY A 21 14.40 3.38 6.33
CA GLY A 21 14.61 4.25 5.18
C GLY A 21 14.15 3.61 3.88
N ASP A 22 14.90 3.84 2.81
CA ASP A 22 14.62 3.27 1.49
C ASP A 22 15.12 1.83 1.41
N ILE A 23 14.18 0.89 1.45
CA ILE A 23 14.44 -0.54 1.30
C ILE A 23 13.84 -1.11 0.01
N GLY A 24 13.21 -0.24 -0.80
CA GLY A 24 12.54 -0.61 -2.03
C GLY A 24 11.16 -1.25 -1.84
N ALA A 25 10.40 -1.27 -2.94
CA ALA A 25 9.00 -1.68 -3.00
C ALA A 25 8.80 -3.09 -2.43
N ALA A 26 9.52 -4.09 -2.96
CA ALA A 26 9.36 -5.49 -2.54
C ALA A 26 9.66 -5.74 -1.05
N ALA A 27 10.67 -5.07 -0.48
CA ALA A 27 11.01 -5.24 0.93
C ALA A 27 10.02 -4.51 1.87
N SER A 28 9.27 -3.53 1.36
CA SER A 28 8.23 -2.83 2.12
C SER A 28 6.95 -3.65 2.30
N LYS A 29 6.74 -4.68 1.48
CA LYS A 29 5.51 -5.48 1.42
C LYS A 29 5.04 -6.03 2.77
N PRO A 30 5.88 -6.66 3.62
CA PRO A 30 5.43 -7.19 4.91
C PRO A 30 4.85 -6.09 5.83
N VAL A 31 5.31 -4.86 5.69
CA VAL A 31 4.79 -3.72 6.47
C VAL A 31 3.42 -3.28 5.95
N MET A 32 3.19 -3.31 4.64
CA MET A 32 1.90 -2.97 4.04
C MET A 32 0.84 -4.03 4.30
N GLU A 33 1.20 -5.32 4.20
CA GLU A 33 0.36 -6.44 4.65
C GLU A 33 -0.01 -6.29 6.14
N GLY A 34 0.97 -5.93 6.98
CA GLY A 34 0.72 -5.64 8.39
C GLY A 34 -0.31 -4.55 8.61
N LYS A 35 -0.27 -3.46 7.83
CA LYS A 35 -1.29 -2.39 7.88
C LYS A 35 -2.67 -2.90 7.45
N ALA A 36 -2.75 -3.68 6.37
CA ALA A 36 -4.01 -4.28 5.91
C ALA A 36 -4.64 -5.19 6.98
N VAL A 37 -3.82 -6.01 7.66
CA VAL A 37 -4.27 -6.85 8.79
C VAL A 37 -4.82 -5.99 9.94
N LEU A 38 -4.17 -4.87 10.27
CA LEU A 38 -4.65 -3.95 11.30
C LEU A 38 -6.02 -3.35 10.94
N PHE A 39 -6.20 -2.91 9.69
CA PHE A 39 -7.49 -2.41 9.21
C PHE A 39 -8.60 -3.45 9.35
N LYS A 40 -8.33 -4.69 8.96
CA LYS A 40 -9.31 -5.77 9.10
C LYS A 40 -9.61 -6.07 10.56
N LYS A 41 -8.58 -6.17 11.39
CA LYS A 41 -8.71 -6.57 12.79
C LYS A 41 -9.45 -5.56 13.65
N PHE A 42 -9.24 -4.27 13.41
CA PHE A 42 -9.74 -3.21 14.28
C PHE A 42 -10.91 -2.40 13.70
N ALA A 43 -11.12 -2.43 12.39
CA ALA A 43 -12.16 -1.65 11.72
C ALA A 43 -13.05 -2.47 10.77
N ASP A 44 -12.81 -3.77 10.63
CA ASP A 44 -13.48 -4.65 9.65
C ASP A 44 -13.37 -4.15 8.19
N ILE A 45 -12.31 -3.39 7.89
CA ILE A 45 -12.01 -2.87 6.56
C ILE A 45 -11.14 -3.87 5.81
N ASP A 46 -11.50 -4.19 4.57
CA ASP A 46 -10.71 -5.08 3.72
C ASP A 46 -9.56 -4.29 3.08
N GLY A 47 -8.31 -4.77 3.23
CA GLY A 47 -7.12 -4.11 2.73
C GLY A 47 -6.39 -4.94 1.69
N LEU A 48 -5.98 -4.29 0.60
CA LEU A 48 -5.03 -4.81 -0.39
C LEU A 48 -3.75 -3.98 -0.32
N ASP A 49 -2.60 -4.61 -0.23
CA ASP A 49 -1.31 -3.95 -0.34
C ASP A 49 -0.83 -3.88 -1.80
N LEU A 50 -0.24 -2.73 -2.18
CA LEU A 50 0.25 -2.48 -3.53
C LEU A 50 1.58 -1.73 -3.50
N GLU A 51 2.63 -2.45 -3.85
CA GLU A 51 3.99 -1.93 -3.91
C GLU A 51 4.33 -1.45 -5.33
N VAL A 52 4.54 -0.15 -5.50
CA VAL A 52 4.90 0.46 -6.80
C VAL A 52 6.40 0.66 -6.86
N ASP A 53 7.09 -0.09 -7.71
CA ASP A 53 8.55 0.03 -7.87
C ASP A 53 8.92 1.25 -8.75
N THR A 54 8.77 2.44 -8.16
CA THR A 54 9.17 3.69 -8.80
C THR A 54 9.53 4.79 -7.80
N ASN A 55 10.56 5.56 -8.14
CA ASN A 55 10.93 6.81 -7.48
C ASN A 55 10.42 8.04 -8.23
N ASP A 56 9.80 7.85 -9.40
CA ASP A 56 9.20 8.91 -10.18
C ASP A 56 7.82 9.24 -9.61
N THR A 57 7.63 10.49 -9.21
CA THR A 57 6.40 10.94 -8.53
C THR A 57 5.20 10.90 -9.47
N ASP A 58 5.38 11.32 -10.73
CA ASP A 58 4.28 11.37 -11.70
C ASP A 58 3.81 9.95 -12.04
N ARG A 59 4.75 9.02 -12.25
CA ARG A 59 4.41 7.60 -12.47
C ARG A 59 3.72 6.97 -11.27
N PHE A 60 4.11 7.32 -10.05
CA PHE A 60 3.44 6.85 -8.85
C PHE A 60 1.99 7.37 -8.79
N VAL A 61 1.79 8.67 -9.01
CA VAL A 61 0.46 9.30 -9.02
C VAL A 61 -0.43 8.70 -10.12
N ASP A 62 0.10 8.53 -11.33
CA ASP A 62 -0.62 7.92 -12.45
C ASP A 62 -1.01 6.48 -12.14
N THR A 63 -0.13 5.72 -11.49
CA THR A 63 -0.44 4.35 -11.06
C THR A 63 -1.60 4.35 -10.07
N VAL A 64 -1.63 5.27 -9.10
CA VAL A 64 -2.73 5.36 -8.13
C VAL A 64 -4.03 5.82 -8.81
N ALA A 65 -3.96 6.74 -9.77
CA ALA A 65 -5.14 7.32 -10.41
C ALA A 65 -5.84 6.35 -11.38
N LEU A 66 -5.12 5.36 -11.93
CA LEU A 66 -5.65 4.39 -12.88
C LEU A 66 -6.28 3.14 -12.24
N LEU A 67 -6.12 2.95 -10.93
CA LEU A 67 -6.69 1.82 -10.16
C LEU A 67 -8.15 2.07 -9.76
#